data_AF-S8CNN7-F1
#
_entry.id   AF-S8CNN7-F1
#
_cell.length_a   1.000
_cell.length_b   1.000
_cell.length_c   1.000
_cell.angle_alpha   90.00
_cell.angle_beta   90.00
_cell.angle_gamma   90.00
#
_symmetry.space_group_name_H-M   'P 1'
#
loop_
_entity.id
_entity.type
_entity.pdbx_description
1 polymer ?
#
loop_
_entity_poly.entity_id
_entity_poly.type
_entity_poly.pdbx_seq_one_letter_code
_entity_poly.pdbx_strand_id
1 'polypeptide(L)'
;EKRRVVVKPIERPRLVLKFIWMEKNIGIAMDQVIIGGQGTIPLSPYYFWPRKDAWGELKEMLESKPWISQRQMVILLNQATDIINLWQQNPP
;
A
#
# COMPACT_ATOMS: atom_id res chain seq x y z
N GLU A 1 46.02 1.91 -5.79
CA GLU A 1 44.77 1.11 -5.83
C GLU A 1 43.61 1.98 -5.31
N LYS A 2 42.79 2.55 -6.20
CA LYS A 2 41.64 3.39 -5.80
C LYS A 2 40.41 2.48 -5.66
N ARG A 3 39.99 2.18 -4.43
CA ARG A 3 38.73 1.47 -4.16
C ARG A 3 37.58 2.33 -4.68
N ARG A 4 36.98 1.92 -5.80
CA ARG A 4 35.72 2.50 -6.29
C ARG A 4 34.64 2.11 -5.30
N VAL A 5 34.15 3.09 -4.55
CA VAL A 5 32.93 2.92 -3.73
C VAL A 5 31.78 2.78 -4.73
N VAL A 6 31.32 1.56 -4.96
CA VAL A 6 30.12 1.28 -5.74
C VAL A 6 28.93 1.67 -4.87
N VAL A 7 28.42 2.89 -5.04
CA VAL A 7 27.17 3.30 -4.41
C VAL A 7 26.07 2.48 -5.07
N LYS A 8 25.46 1.53 -4.35
CA LYS A 8 24.26 0.85 -4.85
C LYS A 8 23.22 1.94 -5.16
N PRO A 9 22.58 1.95 -6.34
CA PRO A 9 21.54 2.92 -6.61
C PRO A 9 20.46 2.78 -5.55
N ILE A 10 20.01 3.91 -4.99
CA ILE A 10 18.89 3.95 -4.05
C ILE A 10 17.64 3.60 -4.86
N GLU A 11 17.27 2.33 -4.86
CA GLU A 11 16.05 1.88 -5.50
C GLU A 11 14.86 2.29 -4.65
N ARG A 12 13.92 3.03 -5.26
CA ARG A 12 12.74 3.50 -4.54
C ARG A 12 11.87 2.29 -4.16
N PRO A 13 11.44 2.19 -2.90
CA PRO A 13 10.56 1.12 -2.48
C PRO A 13 9.25 1.17 -3.26
N ARG A 14 8.75 -0.01 -3.69
CA ARG A 14 7.46 -0.14 -4.36
C ARG A 14 6.39 -0.41 -3.32
N LEU A 15 5.25 0.25 -3.45
CA LEU A 15 4.10 0.02 -2.59
C LEU A 15 3.12 -0.92 -3.29
N VAL A 16 2.55 -1.85 -2.55
CA VAL A 16 1.57 -2.82 -3.05
C VAL A 16 0.35 -2.79 -2.15
N LEU A 17 -0.83 -2.63 -2.75
CA LEU A 17 -2.11 -2.77 -2.06
C LEU A 17 -2.48 -4.25 -1.98
N LYS A 18 -2.90 -4.68 -0.79
CA LYS A 18 -3.41 -6.03 -0.54
C LYS A 18 -4.85 -5.94 -0.08
N PHE A 19 -5.67 -6.87 -0.56
CA PHE A 19 -7.08 -6.93 -0.24
C PHE A 19 -7.45 -8.32 0.26
N ILE A 20 -8.43 -8.40 1.16
CA ILE A 20 -9.07 -9.63 1.61
C ILE A 20 -10.56 -9.50 1.32
N TRP A 21 -11.06 -10.31 0.38
CA TRP A 21 -12.48 -10.35 0.05
C TRP A 21 -13.21 -11.27 1.03
N MET A 22 -14.25 -10.77 1.69
CA MET A 22 -15.14 -11.58 2.54
C MET A 22 -16.60 -11.28 2.19
N GLU A 23 -17.51 -12.12 2.68
CA GLU A 23 -18.95 -12.04 2.39
C GLU A 23 -19.56 -10.67 2.70
N LYS A 24 -19.21 -10.13 3.88
CA LYS A 24 -19.82 -8.90 4.41
C LYS A 24 -18.84 -7.75 4.59
N ASN A 25 -17.54 -8.00 4.37
CA ASN A 25 -16.52 -6.98 4.54
C ASN A 25 -15.37 -7.19 3.55
N ILE A 26 -14.65 -6.11 3.26
CA ILE A 26 -13.39 -6.13 2.52
C ILE A 26 -12.27 -5.60 3.42
N GLY A 27 -11.20 -6.39 3.56
CA GLY A 27 -9.97 -5.97 4.24
C GLY A 27 -9.04 -5.29 3.25
N ILE A 28 -8.42 -4.17 3.64
CA ILE A 28 -7.43 -3.43 2.85
C ILE A 28 -6.16 -3.25 3.66
N ALA A 29 -5.01 -3.58 3.09
CA ALA A 29 -3.69 -3.42 3.69
C ALA A 29 -2.68 -2.91 2.67
N MET A 30 -1.53 -2.46 3.15
CA MET A 30 -0.43 -1.99 2.32
C MET A 30 0.88 -2.68 2.70
N ASP A 31 1.63 -3.08 1.68
CA ASP A 31 2.95 -3.67 1.80
C ASP A 31 3.99 -2.84 1.04
N GLN A 32 5.19 -2.79 1.58
CA GLN A 32 6.38 -2.24 0.94
C GLN A 32 7.25 -3.36 0.39
N VAL A 33 7.55 -3.31 -0.89
CA VAL A 33 8.56 -4.16 -1.53
C VAL A 33 9.88 -3.41 -1.56
N ILE A 34 10.89 -3.96 -0.89
CA ILE A 34 12.26 -3.44 -0.94
C ILE A 34 12.93 -4.03 -2.16
N ILE A 35 13.36 -3.19 -3.11
CA ILE A 35 14.17 -3.63 -4.24
C ILE A 35 15.63 -3.69 -3.73
N GLY A 36 16.28 -4.86 -3.86
CA GLY A 36 17.63 -5.12 -3.34
C GLY A 36 17.70 -5.92 -2.03
N GLY A 37 16.56 -6.29 -1.44
CA GLY A 37 16.43 -7.27 -0.35
C GLY A 37 15.34 -8.28 -0.67
N GLN A 38 15.52 -9.54 -0.27
CA GLN A 38 14.49 -10.57 -0.45
C GLN A 38 13.38 -10.35 0.60
N GLY A 39 12.36 -9.54 0.30
CA GLY A 39 11.20 -9.45 1.18
C GLY A 39 10.20 -8.35 0.89
N THR A 40 8.96 -8.60 1.31
CA THR A 40 7.88 -7.62 1.45
C THR A 40 7.69 -7.30 2.93
N ILE A 41 7.71 -6.02 3.28
CA ILE A 41 7.44 -5.55 4.64
C ILE A 41 6.00 -5.06 4.71
N PRO A 42 5.15 -5.61 5.60
CA PRO A 42 3.81 -5.07 5.80
C PRO A 42 3.90 -3.67 6.40
N LEU A 43 3.31 -2.68 5.73
CA LEU A 43 3.27 -1.28 6.19
C LEU A 43 2.06 -0.98 7.04
N SER A 44 0.93 -1.64 6.78
CA SER A 44 -0.29 -1.46 7.54
C SER A 44 -0.96 -2.79 7.86
N PRO A 45 -1.70 -2.87 8.97
CA PRO A 45 -2.63 -3.96 9.20
C PRO A 45 -3.78 -3.92 8.18
N TYR A 46 -4.59 -4.98 8.16
CA TYR A 46 -5.83 -5.01 7.39
C TYR A 46 -6.92 -4.17 8.06
N TYR A 47 -7.39 -3.15 7.36
CA TYR A 47 -8.55 -2.35 7.75
C TYR A 47 -9.80 -2.90 7.07
N PHE A 48 -10.86 -3.16 7.83
CA PHE A 48 -12.07 -3.81 7.32
C PHE A 48 -13.19 -2.82 7.03
N TRP A 49 -13.53 -2.67 5.75
CA TRP A 49 -14.68 -1.91 5.26
C TRP A 49 -15.92 -2.80 5.10
N PRO A 50 -17.15 -2.35 5.41
CA PRO A 50 -17.54 -1.00 5.82
C PRO A 50 -17.54 -0.76 7.35
N ARG A 51 -17.08 -1.73 8.15
CA ARG A 51 -17.09 -1.63 9.62
C ARG A 51 -16.19 -0.50 10.16
N LYS A 52 -15.10 -0.22 9.46
CA LYS A 52 -14.14 0.84 9.74
C LYS A 52 -13.83 1.59 8.44
N ASP A 53 -13.50 2.88 8.54
CA ASP A 53 -13.04 3.66 7.40
C ASP A 53 -11.64 3.23 6.95
N ALA A 54 -11.59 2.12 6.20
CA ALA A 54 -10.36 1.52 5.71
C ALA A 54 -9.59 2.46 4.76
N TRP A 55 -10.30 3.30 4.00
CA TRP A 55 -9.70 4.25 3.08
C TRP A 55 -9.06 5.42 3.84
N GLY A 56 -9.76 5.98 4.83
CA GLY A 56 -9.24 7.04 5.69
C GLY A 56 -7.97 6.61 6.43
N GLU A 57 -7.99 5.41 7.03
CA GLU A 57 -6.83 4.85 7.75
C GLU A 57 -5.63 4.60 6.81
N LEU A 58 -5.89 4.17 5.57
CA LEU A 58 -4.85 3.99 4.57
C LEU A 58 -4.23 5.33 4.14
N LYS A 59 -5.07 6.36 3.97
CA LYS A 59 -4.61 7.73 3.67
C LYS A 59 -3.77 8.30 4.80
N GLU A 60 -4.23 8.23 6.05
CA GLU A 60 -3.49 8.72 7.21
C GLU A 60 -2.15 8.00 7.38
N MET A 61 -2.13 6.69 7.18
CA MET A 61 -0.91 5.89 7.20
C MET A 61 0.07 6.31 6.09
N LEU A 62 -0.41 6.59 4.88
CA LEU A 62 0.41 7.11 3.78
C LEU A 62 0.96 8.52 4.08
N GLU A 63 0.13 9.41 4.64
CA GLU A 63 0.51 10.78 5.02
C GLU A 63 1.56 10.79 6.14
N SER A 64 1.54 9.79 7.03
CA SER A 64 2.54 9.62 8.08
C SER A 64 3.96 9.29 7.57
N LYS A 65 4.10 8.95 6.28
CA LYS A 65 5.36 8.43 5.69
C LYS A 65 5.93 9.45 4.68
N PRO A 66 6.86 10.32 5.09
CA PRO A 66 7.36 11.42 4.24
C PRO A 66 8.17 10.96 3.02
N TRP A 67 8.57 9.69 2.97
CA TRP A 67 9.26 9.10 1.82
C TRP A 67 8.30 8.70 0.68
N ILE A 68 6.99 8.69 0.94
CA ILE A 68 5.96 8.42 -0.06
C ILE A 68 5.59 9.74 -0.74
N SER A 69 5.66 9.79 -2.06
CA SER A 69 5.26 10.98 -2.81
C SER A 69 3.73 11.13 -2.86
N GLN A 70 3.23 12.36 -2.85
CA GLN A 70 1.79 12.63 -2.98
C GLN A 70 1.17 11.99 -4.22
N ARG A 71 1.90 11.96 -5.34
CA ARG A 71 1.45 11.31 -6.57
C ARG A 71 1.24 9.80 -6.37
N GLN A 72 2.17 9.12 -5.70
CA GLN A 72 2.01 7.69 -5.38
C GLN A 72 0.83 7.46 -4.44
N MET A 73 0.68 8.31 -3.43
CA MET A 73 -0.46 8.25 -2.51
C MET A 73 -1.80 8.36 -3.25
N VAL A 74 -1.96 9.35 -4.14
CA VAL A 74 -3.20 9.52 -4.93
C VAL A 74 -3.48 8.31 -5.81
N ILE A 75 -2.47 7.75 -6.48
CA ILE A 75 -2.64 6.55 -7.32
C ILE A 75 -3.13 5.36 -6.49
N LEU A 76 -2.52 5.12 -5.32
CA LEU A 76 -2.89 4.02 -4.43
C LEU A 76 -4.30 4.21 -3.85
N LEU A 77 -4.63 5.43 -3.43
CA LEU A 77 -5.97 5.74 -2.90
C LEU A 77 -7.05 5.56 -3.96
N ASN A 78 -6.80 5.96 -5.22
CA ASN A 78 -7.74 5.73 -6.31
C ASN A 78 -7.94 4.23 -6.58
N GLN A 79 -6.85 3.45 -6.62
CA GLN A 79 -6.93 2.00 -6.77
C GLN A 79 -7.71 1.33 -5.63
N ALA A 80 -7.51 1.78 -4.38
CA ALA A 80 -8.29 1.29 -3.24
C ALA A 80 -9.78 1.63 -3.41
N THR A 81 -10.11 2.85 -3.85
CA THR A 81 -11.49 3.28 -4.12
C THR A 81 -12.14 2.43 -5.22
N ASP A 82 -11.43 2.16 -6.32
CA ASP A 82 -11.93 1.34 -7.42
C ASP A 82 -12.29 -0.08 -6.94
N ILE A 83 -11.45 -0.68 -6.10
CA ILE A 83 -11.68 -2.00 -5.53
C ILE A 83 -12.85 -1.99 -4.53
N ILE A 84 -12.96 -0.97 -3.68
CA ILE A 84 -14.12 -0.80 -2.77
C ILE A 84 -15.41 -0.69 -3.57
N ASN A 85 -15.42 0.11 -4.63
CA ASN A 85 -16.57 0.29 -5.52
C ASN A 85 -16.94 -1.03 -6.20
N LEU A 86 -15.95 -1.79 -6.68
CA LEU A 86 -16.16 -3.11 -7.27
C LEU A 86 -16.79 -4.10 -6.28
N TRP A 87 -16.34 -4.09 -5.02
CA TRP A 87 -16.91 -4.92 -3.95
C TRP A 87 -18.35 -4.52 -3.61
N GLN A 88 -18.66 -3.22 -3.60
CA GLN A 88 -20.02 -2.74 -3.36
C GLN A 88 -20.99 -3.09 -4.48
N GLN A 89 -20.52 -3.11 -5.73
CA GLN A 89 -21.34 -3.43 -6.91
C GLN A 89 -21.54 -4.94 -7.08
N ASN A 90 -20.61 -5.76 -6.59
CA ASN A 90 -20.67 -7.22 -6.66
C ASN A 90 -20.54 -7.83 -5.26
N PRO A 91 -21.57 -7.68 -4.41
CA PRO A 91 -21.61 -8.46 -3.18
C PRO A 91 -21.58 -9.95 -3.56
N PRO A 92 -20.77 -10.77 -2.86
CA PRO A 92 -20.65 -12.20 -3.12
C PRO A 92 -21.94 -12.97 -2.88
#